data_AF-A0A7V4Y3G0-F1
#
_entry.id   AF-A0A7V4Y3G0-F1
#
_cell.length_a   1.000
_cell.length_b   1.000
_cell.length_c   1.000
_cell.angle_alpha   90.00
_cell.angle_beta   90.00
_cell.angle_gamma   90.00
#
_symmetry.space_group_name_H-M   'P 1'
#
loop_
_entity.id
_entity.type
_entity.pdbx_description
1 polymer ?
#
loop_
_entity_poly.entity_id
_entity_poly.type
_entity_poly.pdbx_seq_one_letter_code
_entity_poly.pdbx_strand_id
1 'polypeptide(L)'
;MFSDWETRWLRSSEKIKHLYLRQPCPGSGTVFLPHFYVEVRIDFNDIRSGFRDTVHLNRALRLNSDNSEALWAGDEMWEVDPKKLTAVKPESARVASLPEFVDADFIARMESSFLRYLLRSFSVKAYRNFILDIYSHPGESRDDFIRRCQELLSGPMRRELDSLHEVFMRRLQQIGQKYLPVDDDGPLDAAKTVSQFRNAYYSSSERIASFFLQSGCDENDNTMLFCDPPAENEELQERLSSLEWEAKRAIAEVKQSYEDKARSVDEYLIHPNLKDIHFVRTCILWMPAQAA
;
A
#
# COMPACT_ATOMS: atom_id res chain seq x y z
N MET A 1 -15.31 32.40 -17.06
CA MET A 1 -15.60 31.35 -18.05
C MET A 1 -15.99 30.06 -17.32
N PHE A 2 -17.21 29.98 -16.79
CA PHE A 2 -17.73 28.82 -16.04
C PHE A 2 -19.07 28.31 -16.63
N SER A 3 -19.39 28.63 -17.89
CA SER A 3 -20.77 28.59 -18.39
C SER A 3 -21.11 27.51 -19.42
N ASP A 4 -20.21 26.55 -19.71
CA ASP A 4 -20.48 25.53 -20.75
C ASP A 4 -20.78 24.11 -20.22
N TRP A 5 -20.56 23.83 -18.94
CA TRP A 5 -20.91 22.52 -18.36
C TRP A 5 -22.32 22.47 -17.77
N GLU A 6 -22.90 23.62 -17.39
CA GLU A 6 -24.29 23.72 -16.94
C GLU A 6 -25.28 23.45 -18.10
N THR A 7 -24.86 23.68 -19.35
CA THR A 7 -25.74 23.61 -20.53
C THR A 7 -26.00 22.18 -21.01
N ARG A 8 -25.37 21.15 -20.42
CA ARG A 8 -25.66 19.74 -20.72
C ARG A 8 -26.82 19.14 -19.91
N TRP A 9 -27.31 19.85 -18.90
CA TRP A 9 -28.38 19.39 -18.00
C TRP A 9 -29.80 19.64 -18.52
N LEU A 10 -29.96 20.28 -19.69
CA LEU A 10 -31.26 20.56 -20.29
C LEU A 10 -31.63 19.55 -21.39
N ARG A 11 -31.61 18.24 -21.08
CA ARG A 11 -32.28 17.24 -21.92
C ARG A 11 -33.70 16.98 -21.43
N SER A 12 -34.62 17.79 -21.97
CA SER A 12 -35.93 17.40 -22.50
C SER A 12 -36.53 16.10 -21.97
N SER A 13 -37.55 16.18 -21.11
CA SER A 13 -38.74 15.31 -20.97
C SER A 13 -38.65 13.80 -21.34
N GLU A 14 -37.48 13.18 -21.19
CA GLU A 14 -37.30 11.75 -21.42
C GLU A 14 -37.96 11.02 -20.25
N LYS A 15 -38.86 10.08 -20.58
CA LYS A 15 -39.44 9.14 -19.61
C LYS A 15 -38.31 8.58 -18.76
N ILE A 16 -38.42 8.72 -17.44
CA ILE A 16 -37.45 8.20 -16.49
C ILE A 16 -37.19 6.73 -16.85
N LYS A 17 -35.93 6.37 -17.06
CA LYS A 17 -35.58 4.99 -17.44
C LYS A 17 -35.85 4.07 -16.27
N HIS A 18 -36.25 2.84 -16.56
CA HIS A 18 -36.49 1.80 -15.57
C HIS A 18 -35.61 0.59 -15.85
N LEU A 19 -34.95 0.07 -14.83
CA LEU A 19 -34.18 -1.16 -14.86
C LEU A 19 -34.70 -2.12 -13.80
N TYR A 20 -34.46 -3.40 -14.00
CA TYR A 20 -34.82 -4.47 -13.07
C TYR A 20 -33.58 -5.30 -12.77
N LEU A 21 -33.40 -5.65 -11.49
CA LEU A 21 -32.35 -6.57 -11.08
C LEU A 21 -32.73 -8.01 -11.47
N ARG A 22 -31.89 -8.69 -12.26
CA ARG A 22 -32.09 -10.09 -12.65
C ARG A 22 -31.95 -10.99 -11.43
N GLN A 23 -33.01 -11.71 -11.08
CA GLN A 23 -32.95 -12.79 -10.10
C GLN A 23 -32.79 -14.16 -10.78
N PRO A 24 -31.98 -15.07 -10.21
CA PRO A 24 -31.78 -16.40 -10.77
C PRO A 24 -33.05 -17.27 -10.70
N CYS A 25 -33.90 -17.12 -9.68
CA CYS A 25 -35.21 -17.75 -9.59
C CYS A 25 -36.19 -16.84 -8.84
N PRO A 26 -37.04 -16.07 -9.52
CA PRO A 26 -38.10 -15.33 -8.85
C PRO A 26 -39.13 -16.35 -8.33
N GLY A 27 -39.22 -16.52 -7.01
CA GLY A 27 -40.35 -17.21 -6.39
C GLY A 27 -41.66 -16.54 -6.83
N SER A 28 -42.74 -17.32 -6.95
CA SER A 28 -44.06 -16.76 -7.25
C SER A 28 -44.46 -15.77 -6.16
N GLY A 29 -44.47 -14.47 -6.48
CA GLY A 29 -44.90 -13.40 -5.57
C GLY A 29 -43.84 -12.42 -5.10
N THR A 30 -42.61 -12.43 -5.63
CA THR A 30 -41.61 -11.41 -5.27
C THR A 30 -42.09 -10.00 -5.64
N VAL A 31 -42.12 -9.11 -4.65
CA VAL A 31 -42.45 -7.69 -4.82
C VAL A 31 -41.17 -6.91 -5.09
N PHE A 32 -41.16 -6.11 -6.15
CA PHE A 32 -40.08 -5.22 -6.52
C PHE A 32 -40.38 -3.80 -6.02
N LEU A 33 -39.42 -3.23 -5.30
CA LEU A 33 -39.46 -1.89 -4.73
C LEU A 33 -38.60 -0.93 -5.54
N PRO A 34 -39.02 0.34 -5.68
CA PRO A 34 -38.29 1.34 -6.44
C PRO A 34 -37.07 1.82 -5.67
N HIS A 35 -35.94 1.87 -6.35
CA HIS A 35 -34.68 2.45 -5.87
C HIS A 35 -34.21 3.48 -6.89
N PHE A 36 -33.63 4.57 -6.43
CA PHE A 36 -32.84 5.47 -7.27
C PHE A 36 -31.50 4.81 -7.55
N TYR A 37 -31.17 4.59 -8.82
CA TYR A 37 -29.91 3.99 -9.24
C TYR A 37 -29.04 5.01 -9.96
N VAL A 38 -27.75 4.97 -9.62
CA VAL A 38 -26.71 5.81 -10.20
C VAL A 38 -25.50 4.96 -10.58
N GLU A 39 -25.05 5.14 -11.81
CA GLU A 39 -23.78 4.63 -12.34
C GLU A 39 -22.87 5.81 -12.65
N VAL A 40 -21.73 5.87 -11.96
CA VAL A 40 -20.76 6.96 -12.06
C VAL A 40 -19.40 6.38 -12.39
N ARG A 41 -18.73 7.00 -13.34
CA ARG A 41 -17.30 6.80 -13.61
C ARG A 41 -16.53 7.98 -13.05
N ILE A 42 -15.48 7.70 -12.29
CA ILE A 42 -14.61 8.70 -11.67
C ILE A 42 -13.20 8.48 -12.20
N ASP A 43 -12.67 9.47 -12.91
CA ASP A 43 -11.35 9.41 -13.54
C ASP A 43 -10.33 10.18 -12.68
N PHE A 44 -9.57 9.48 -11.84
CA PHE A 44 -8.53 10.10 -11.02
C PHE A 44 -7.30 10.44 -11.85
N ASN A 45 -6.83 11.68 -11.72
CA ASN A 45 -5.57 12.13 -12.31
C ASN A 45 -4.89 13.14 -11.36
N ASP A 46 -4.20 12.62 -10.35
CA ASP A 46 -3.43 13.45 -9.42
C ASP A 46 -1.99 13.63 -9.92
N ILE A 47 -1.66 14.85 -10.34
CA ILE A 47 -0.34 15.19 -10.91
C ILE A 47 0.76 15.00 -9.86
N ARG A 48 0.45 15.29 -8.58
CA ARG A 48 1.43 15.27 -7.50
C ARG A 48 1.93 13.86 -7.20
N SER A 49 1.00 12.92 -7.04
CA SER A 49 1.33 11.50 -6.81
C SER A 49 1.61 10.73 -8.11
N GLY A 50 1.23 11.27 -9.26
CA GLY A 50 1.20 10.52 -10.52
C GLY A 50 0.07 9.49 -10.58
N PHE A 51 -0.83 9.46 -9.60
CA PHE A 51 -1.92 8.50 -9.51
C PHE A 51 -2.93 8.71 -10.64
N ARG A 52 -3.14 7.64 -11.42
CA ARG A 52 -4.11 7.59 -12.52
C ARG A 52 -4.90 6.31 -12.46
N ASP A 53 -6.19 6.43 -12.22
CA ASP A 53 -7.10 5.28 -12.16
C ASP A 53 -8.53 5.69 -12.50
N THR A 54 -9.33 4.74 -12.97
CA THR A 54 -10.73 4.96 -13.26
C THR A 54 -11.57 4.04 -12.38
N VAL A 55 -12.37 4.64 -11.49
CA VAL A 55 -13.26 3.91 -10.61
C VAL A 55 -14.69 3.97 -11.13
N HIS A 56 -15.34 2.81 -11.21
CA HIS A 56 -16.75 2.69 -11.54
C HIS A 56 -17.57 2.42 -10.27
N LEU A 57 -18.48 3.33 -9.95
CA LEU A 57 -19.40 3.20 -8.82
C LEU A 57 -20.81 2.94 -9.33
N ASN A 58 -21.41 1.87 -8.81
CA ASN A 58 -22.80 1.50 -9.10
C ASN A 58 -23.53 1.44 -7.76
N ARG A 59 -24.44 2.37 -7.52
CA ARG A 59 -25.14 2.49 -6.24
C ARG A 59 -26.65 2.59 -6.47
N ALA A 60 -27.41 1.99 -5.57
CA ALA A 60 -28.85 2.14 -5.51
C ALA A 60 -29.28 2.58 -4.11
N LEU A 61 -30.23 3.50 -4.04
CA LEU A 61 -30.82 4.00 -2.80
C LEU A 61 -32.32 3.76 -2.83
N ARG A 62 -32.88 3.18 -1.76
CA ARG A 62 -34.31 2.90 -1.67
C ARG A 62 -35.13 4.20 -1.65
N LEU A 63 -36.22 4.22 -2.42
CA LEU A 63 -37.16 5.33 -2.41
C LEU A 63 -38.27 5.05 -1.40
N ASN A 64 -38.23 5.73 -0.26
CA ASN A 64 -39.29 5.67 0.75
C ASN A 64 -40.34 6.76 0.50
N SER A 65 -41.60 6.50 0.86
CA SER A 65 -42.72 7.42 0.69
C SER A 65 -42.60 8.69 1.52
N ASP A 66 -41.83 8.66 2.60
CA ASP A 66 -41.91 9.65 3.67
C ASP A 66 -40.94 10.84 3.50
N ASN A 67 -40.38 11.03 2.29
CA ASN A 67 -39.69 12.25 1.86
C ASN A 67 -38.53 12.71 2.78
N SER A 68 -37.98 11.82 3.61
CA SER A 68 -36.80 12.14 4.42
C SER A 68 -35.61 12.32 3.49
N GLU A 69 -34.90 13.44 3.64
CA GLU A 69 -33.67 13.75 2.89
C GLU A 69 -32.80 12.50 2.71
N ALA A 70 -32.64 12.07 1.47
CA ALA A 70 -31.82 10.92 1.12
C ALA A 70 -30.39 11.13 1.60
N LEU A 71 -30.04 10.52 2.73
CA LEU A 71 -28.68 10.54 3.24
C LEU A 71 -27.89 9.47 2.50
N TRP A 72 -27.01 9.91 1.60
CA TRP A 72 -26.01 9.06 0.94
C TRP A 72 -24.98 8.45 1.89
N ALA A 73 -25.18 8.57 3.20
CA ALA A 73 -24.29 8.05 4.23
C ALA A 73 -25.05 6.98 5.03
N GLY A 74 -24.72 5.70 4.82
CA GLY A 74 -25.21 4.61 5.66
C GLY A 74 -25.54 3.32 4.93
N ASP A 75 -26.13 2.40 5.69
CA ASP A 75 -26.54 1.04 5.31
C ASP A 75 -27.64 0.99 4.24
N GLU A 76 -28.20 2.14 3.86
CA GLU A 76 -29.28 2.23 2.87
C GLU A 76 -28.79 2.23 1.42
N MET A 77 -27.48 2.35 1.19
CA MET A 77 -26.88 2.28 -0.15
C MET A 77 -26.49 0.85 -0.53
N TRP A 78 -26.96 0.43 -1.69
CA TRP A 78 -26.71 -0.90 -2.23
C TRP A 78 -25.69 -0.84 -3.34
N GLU A 79 -24.68 -1.71 -3.28
CA GLU A 79 -23.79 -1.95 -4.42
C GLU A 79 -24.48 -2.88 -5.42
N VAL A 80 -24.56 -2.43 -6.67
CA VAL A 80 -25.31 -3.13 -7.72
C VAL A 80 -24.35 -3.53 -8.82
N ASP A 81 -24.34 -4.80 -9.20
CA ASP A 81 -23.60 -5.27 -10.36
C ASP A 81 -24.35 -4.87 -11.66
N PRO A 82 -23.77 -3.97 -12.49
CA PRO A 82 -24.43 -3.51 -13.71
C PRO A 82 -24.71 -4.65 -14.71
N LYS A 83 -23.96 -5.76 -14.64
CA LYS A 83 -24.16 -6.92 -15.51
C LYS A 83 -25.45 -7.69 -15.20
N LYS A 84 -26.02 -7.51 -14.00
CA LYS A 84 -27.27 -8.14 -13.57
C LYS A 84 -28.50 -7.30 -13.91
N LEU A 85 -28.33 -6.13 -14.52
CA LEU A 85 -29.44 -5.23 -14.85
C LEU A 85 -30.08 -5.59 -16.19
N THR A 86 -31.41 -5.50 -16.24
CA THR A 86 -32.19 -5.67 -17.49
C THR A 86 -33.22 -4.56 -17.61
N ALA A 87 -33.48 -4.11 -18.85
CA ALA A 87 -34.56 -3.17 -19.13
C ALA A 87 -35.95 -3.85 -19.17
N VAL A 88 -35.98 -5.17 -19.30
CA VAL A 88 -37.22 -5.95 -19.42
C VAL A 88 -37.73 -6.33 -18.04
N LYS A 89 -38.98 -5.97 -17.74
CA LYS A 89 -39.68 -6.38 -16.52
C LYS A 89 -39.82 -7.91 -16.48
N PRO A 90 -39.44 -8.59 -15.39
CA PRO A 90 -39.69 -10.03 -15.25
C PRO A 90 -41.19 -10.34 -15.25
N GLU A 91 -41.62 -11.39 -15.96
CA GLU A 91 -43.04 -11.73 -16.16
C GLU A 91 -43.78 -12.03 -14.83
N SER A 92 -43.09 -12.65 -13.86
CA SER A 92 -43.65 -13.02 -12.56
C SER A 92 -43.56 -11.91 -11.49
N ALA A 93 -42.99 -10.75 -11.82
CA ALA A 93 -42.72 -9.70 -10.85
C ALA A 93 -43.95 -8.81 -10.57
N ARG A 94 -44.31 -8.69 -9.29
CA ARG A 94 -45.19 -7.62 -8.80
C ARG A 94 -44.33 -6.38 -8.55
N VAL A 95 -44.72 -5.25 -9.10
CA VAL A 95 -43.96 -4.00 -9.02
C VAL A 95 -44.77 -3.04 -8.16
N ALA A 96 -44.15 -2.49 -7.11
CA ALA A 96 -44.77 -1.45 -6.29
C ALA A 96 -45.00 -0.18 -7.13
N SER A 97 -45.94 0.67 -6.72
CA SER A 97 -46.13 1.97 -7.38
C SER A 97 -44.91 2.86 -7.15
N LEU A 98 -44.51 3.60 -8.19
CA LEU A 98 -43.53 4.66 -8.05
C LEU A 98 -44.14 5.80 -7.23
N PRO A 99 -43.45 6.38 -6.23
CA PRO A 99 -43.96 7.53 -5.51
C PRO A 99 -44.19 8.73 -6.46
N GLU A 100 -45.25 9.51 -6.22
CA GLU A 100 -45.67 10.61 -7.10
C GLU A 100 -44.65 11.74 -7.20
N PHE A 101 -43.79 11.90 -6.19
CA PHE A 101 -42.73 12.91 -6.18
C PHE A 101 -41.54 12.57 -7.10
N VAL A 102 -41.50 11.37 -7.68
CA VAL A 102 -40.38 10.93 -8.51
C VAL A 102 -40.58 11.44 -9.95
N ASP A 103 -40.09 12.65 -10.19
CA ASP A 103 -40.06 13.32 -11.47
C ASP A 103 -38.62 13.60 -11.95
N ALA A 104 -38.46 14.28 -13.09
CA ALA A 104 -37.15 14.63 -13.62
C ALA A 104 -36.37 15.58 -12.67
N ASP A 105 -37.06 16.50 -12.02
CA ASP A 105 -36.45 17.43 -11.07
C ASP A 105 -35.93 16.70 -9.83
N PHE A 106 -36.64 15.68 -9.36
CA PHE A 106 -36.20 14.79 -8.31
C PHE A 106 -34.90 14.06 -8.70
N ILE A 107 -34.82 13.50 -9.91
CA ILE A 107 -33.60 12.84 -10.40
C ILE A 107 -32.41 13.81 -10.40
N ALA A 108 -32.58 15.03 -10.90
CA ALA A 108 -31.53 16.05 -10.92
C ALA A 108 -31.08 16.48 -9.50
N ARG A 109 -32.03 16.59 -8.55
CA ARG A 109 -31.73 16.84 -7.13
C ARG A 109 -30.94 15.68 -6.52
N MET A 110 -31.31 14.44 -6.83
CA MET A 110 -30.62 13.25 -6.35
C MET A 110 -29.19 13.15 -6.90
N GLU A 111 -28.98 13.41 -8.19
CA GLU A 111 -27.65 13.50 -8.80
C GLU A 111 -26.77 14.57 -8.14
N SER A 112 -27.33 15.76 -7.93
CA SER A 112 -26.63 16.85 -7.24
C SER A 112 -26.26 16.47 -5.81
N SER A 113 -27.16 15.78 -5.11
CA SER A 113 -26.92 15.29 -3.75
C SER A 113 -25.84 14.20 -3.74
N PHE A 114 -25.88 13.25 -4.68
CA PHE A 114 -24.86 12.19 -4.81
C PHE A 114 -23.48 12.76 -5.14
N LEU A 115 -23.43 13.75 -6.02
CA LEU A 115 -22.20 14.46 -6.37
C LEU A 115 -21.58 15.13 -5.14
N ARG A 116 -22.37 15.82 -4.32
CA ARG A 116 -21.89 16.41 -3.06
C ARG A 116 -21.37 15.34 -2.10
N TYR A 117 -22.04 14.20 -2.03
CA TYR A 117 -21.57 13.05 -1.26
C TYR A 117 -20.21 12.56 -1.75
N LEU A 118 -20.04 12.34 -3.06
CA LEU A 118 -18.76 11.92 -3.63
C LEU A 118 -17.64 12.93 -3.32
N LEU A 119 -17.89 14.22 -3.49
CA LEU A 119 -16.89 15.26 -3.21
C LEU A 119 -16.53 15.35 -1.71
N ARG A 120 -17.46 15.03 -0.80
CA ARG A 120 -17.24 15.12 0.65
C ARG A 120 -16.62 13.86 1.25
N SER A 121 -17.06 12.70 0.79
CA SER A 121 -16.85 11.43 1.50
C SER A 121 -16.12 10.38 0.66
N PHE A 122 -16.06 10.53 -0.66
CA PHE A 122 -15.33 9.59 -1.50
C PHE A 122 -13.86 10.01 -1.61
N SER A 123 -12.97 9.07 -1.35
CA SER A 123 -11.53 9.24 -1.52
C SER A 123 -10.90 7.90 -1.85
N VAL A 124 -9.90 7.91 -2.71
CA VAL A 124 -9.06 6.73 -2.95
C VAL A 124 -7.81 6.84 -2.10
N LYS A 125 -7.43 5.72 -1.47
CA LYS A 125 -6.21 5.63 -0.68
C LYS A 125 -5.03 5.35 -1.58
N ALA A 126 -4.01 6.17 -1.49
CA ALA A 126 -2.66 5.88 -1.96
C ALA A 126 -1.71 5.90 -0.76
N TYR A 127 -0.53 5.31 -0.90
CA TYR A 127 0.51 5.34 0.11
C TYR A 127 1.67 6.23 -0.35
N ARG A 128 2.30 6.93 0.59
CA ARG A 128 3.48 7.77 0.32
C ARG A 128 4.60 7.42 1.27
N ASN A 129 5.81 7.23 0.73
CA ASN A 129 7.03 7.19 1.53
C ASN A 129 7.71 8.56 1.44
N PHE A 130 7.80 9.30 2.55
CA PHE A 130 8.33 10.67 2.57
C PHE A 130 9.83 10.75 2.32
N ILE A 131 10.57 9.69 2.64
CA ILE A 131 12.03 9.67 2.57
C ILE A 131 12.49 9.44 1.13
N LEU A 132 11.77 8.57 0.42
CA LEU A 132 11.99 8.29 -1.00
C LEU A 132 11.25 9.27 -1.92
N ASP A 133 10.29 10.03 -1.37
CA ASP A 133 9.34 10.88 -2.11
C ASP A 133 8.63 10.15 -3.26
N ILE A 134 8.21 8.91 -2.99
CA ILE A 134 7.47 8.07 -3.95
C ILE A 134 6.06 7.78 -3.44
N TYR A 135 5.16 7.51 -4.39
CA TYR A 135 3.77 7.15 -4.14
C TYR A 135 3.47 5.73 -4.62
N SER A 136 2.40 5.14 -4.08
CA SER A 136 1.92 3.83 -4.49
C SER A 136 1.20 3.87 -5.83
N HIS A 137 1.20 2.73 -6.53
CA HIS A 137 0.38 2.53 -7.71
C HIS A 137 -1.10 2.33 -7.33
N PRO A 138 -2.05 2.53 -8.26
CA PRO A 138 -3.45 2.20 -8.04
C PRO A 138 -3.65 0.74 -7.65
N GLY A 139 -4.35 0.51 -6.53
CA GLY A 139 -4.63 -0.83 -6.01
C GLY A 139 -3.44 -1.57 -5.39
N GLU A 140 -2.25 -0.95 -5.33
CA GLU A 140 -1.08 -1.54 -4.67
C GLU A 140 -1.36 -1.71 -3.17
N SER A 141 -1.10 -2.91 -2.64
CA SER A 141 -1.25 -3.16 -1.21
C SER A 141 -0.18 -2.40 -0.42
N ARG A 142 -0.43 -2.13 0.86
CA ARG A 142 0.55 -1.46 1.73
C ARG A 142 1.86 -2.25 1.81
N ASP A 143 1.77 -3.57 1.89
CA ASP A 143 2.93 -4.45 2.05
C ASP A 143 3.75 -4.54 0.75
N ASP A 144 3.08 -4.57 -0.41
CA ASP A 144 3.78 -4.53 -1.70
C ASP A 144 4.49 -3.18 -1.90
N PHE A 145 3.85 -2.08 -1.48
CA PHE A 145 4.47 -0.76 -1.51
C PHE A 145 5.71 -0.68 -0.61
N ILE A 146 5.65 -1.24 0.60
CA ILE A 146 6.80 -1.30 1.52
C ILE A 146 7.92 -2.14 0.92
N ARG A 147 7.61 -3.30 0.32
CA ARG A 147 8.60 -4.14 -0.36
C ARG A 147 9.31 -3.38 -1.47
N ARG A 148 8.56 -2.64 -2.30
CA ARG A 148 9.12 -1.77 -3.33
C ARG A 148 10.00 -0.65 -2.74
N CYS A 149 9.64 -0.10 -1.59
CA CYS A 149 10.50 0.87 -0.88
C CYS A 149 11.81 0.23 -0.40
N GLN A 150 11.76 -1.00 0.13
CA GLN A 150 12.95 -1.76 0.56
C GLN A 150 13.89 -2.04 -0.62
N GLU A 151 13.33 -2.45 -1.76
CA GLU A 151 14.10 -2.66 -3.00
C GLU A 151 14.85 -1.40 -3.44
N LEU A 152 14.19 -0.23 -3.41
CA LEU A 152 14.81 1.05 -3.76
C LEU A 152 15.89 1.49 -2.76
N LEU A 153 15.72 1.14 -1.48
CA LEU A 153 16.67 1.46 -0.41
C LEU A 153 17.85 0.48 -0.32
N SER A 154 17.75 -0.70 -0.94
CA SER A 154 18.80 -1.73 -0.91
C SER A 154 20.16 -1.22 -1.44
N GLY A 155 20.16 -0.43 -2.52
CA GLY A 155 21.37 0.15 -3.10
C GLY A 155 22.07 1.17 -2.19
N PRO A 156 21.38 2.22 -1.71
CA PRO A 156 21.91 3.11 -0.67
C PRO A 156 22.40 2.37 0.58
N MET A 157 21.61 1.43 1.10
CA MET A 157 21.98 0.61 2.26
C MET A 157 23.29 -0.14 2.02
N ARG A 158 23.44 -0.78 0.85
CA ARG A 158 24.67 -1.51 0.50
C ARG A 158 25.89 -0.60 0.51
N ARG A 159 25.79 0.61 -0.06
CA ARG A 159 26.89 1.59 -0.05
C ARG A 159 27.28 2.02 1.36
N GLU A 160 26.29 2.18 2.24
CA GLU A 160 26.55 2.50 3.64
C GLU A 160 27.25 1.33 4.35
N LEU A 161 26.80 0.09 4.14
CA LEU A 161 27.47 -1.11 4.64
C LEU A 161 28.90 -1.25 4.11
N ASP A 162 29.16 -0.98 2.83
CA ASP A 162 30.51 -1.04 2.25
C ASP A 162 31.42 0.02 2.87
N SER A 163 30.92 1.24 3.12
CA SER A 163 31.71 2.28 3.80
C SER A 163 31.99 1.94 5.27
N LEU A 164 31.02 1.33 5.96
CA LEU A 164 31.18 0.84 7.32
C LEU A 164 32.21 -0.31 7.36
N HIS A 165 32.17 -1.22 6.39
CA HIS A 165 33.14 -2.30 6.24
C HIS A 165 34.57 -1.76 6.13
N GLU A 166 34.81 -0.72 5.32
CA GLU A 166 36.14 -0.10 5.23
C GLU A 166 36.63 0.46 6.58
N VAL A 167 35.73 1.08 7.37
CA VAL A 167 36.07 1.62 8.70
C VAL A 167 36.53 0.50 9.63
N PHE A 168 35.81 -0.63 9.66
CA PHE A 168 36.18 -1.77 10.49
C PHE A 168 37.46 -2.44 9.99
N MET A 169 37.68 -2.54 8.69
CA MET A 169 38.93 -3.07 8.13
C MET A 169 40.14 -2.20 8.50
N ARG A 170 40.00 -0.87 8.53
CA ARG A 170 41.06 0.04 9.01
C ARG A 170 41.33 -0.14 10.51
N ARG A 171 40.29 -0.29 11.34
CA ARG A 171 40.46 -0.57 12.78
C ARG A 171 41.15 -1.91 13.01
N LEU A 172 40.76 -2.93 12.25
CA LEU A 172 41.38 -4.24 12.29
C LEU A 172 42.86 -4.13 11.89
N GLN A 173 43.20 -3.43 10.81
CA GLN A 173 44.59 -3.16 10.42
C GLN A 173 45.41 -2.46 11.51
N GLN A 174 44.83 -1.51 12.26
CA GLN A 174 45.49 -0.85 13.39
C GLN A 174 45.80 -1.82 14.53
N ILE A 175 44.87 -2.72 14.86
CA ILE A 175 45.12 -3.81 15.82
C ILE A 175 46.23 -4.72 15.27
N GLY A 176 46.18 -5.07 13.99
CA GLY A 176 47.20 -5.86 13.32
C GLY A 176 48.58 -5.22 13.45
N GLN A 177 48.75 -3.94 13.12
CA GLN A 177 50.02 -3.22 13.24
C GLN A 177 50.56 -3.15 14.67
N LYS A 178 49.69 -3.12 15.68
CA LYS A 178 50.10 -3.07 17.09
C LYS A 178 50.57 -4.43 17.62
N TYR A 179 50.02 -5.52 17.11
CA TYR A 179 50.20 -6.87 17.67
C TYR A 179 50.95 -7.86 16.75
N LEU A 180 51.10 -7.55 15.47
CA LEU A 180 51.88 -8.34 14.51
C LEU A 180 53.20 -7.61 14.22
N PRO A 181 54.32 -7.99 14.85
CA PRO A 181 55.64 -7.47 14.48
C PRO A 181 55.98 -7.87 13.03
N VAL A 182 56.62 -6.95 12.31
CA VAL A 182 56.87 -7.05 10.86
C VAL A 182 58.05 -7.99 10.52
N ASP A 183 58.99 -8.18 11.44
CA ASP A 183 60.10 -9.13 11.32
C ASP A 183 60.51 -9.57 12.73
N ASP A 184 60.56 -10.88 13.00
CA ASP A 184 61.18 -11.39 14.23
C ASP A 184 61.95 -12.69 13.90
N ASP A 185 63.27 -12.57 13.79
CA ASP A 185 64.25 -13.67 13.85
C ASP A 185 64.36 -14.20 15.31
N GLY A 186 63.20 -14.40 15.93
CA GLY A 186 63.05 -14.75 17.34
C GLY A 186 63.14 -16.26 17.59
N PRO A 187 63.45 -16.68 18.83
CA PRO A 187 63.51 -18.09 19.22
C PRO A 187 62.20 -18.84 18.90
N LEU A 188 62.29 -20.14 18.64
CA LEU A 188 61.23 -21.00 18.09
C LEU A 188 59.86 -20.91 18.81
N ASP A 189 59.83 -20.56 20.10
CA ASP A 189 58.59 -20.38 20.87
C ASP A 189 57.89 -19.03 20.62
N ALA A 190 58.61 -17.98 20.24
CA ALA A 190 58.02 -16.71 19.77
C ALA A 190 57.30 -16.89 18.42
N ALA A 191 57.78 -17.81 17.57
CA ALA A 191 57.13 -18.12 16.31
C ALA A 191 55.74 -18.76 16.47
N LYS A 192 55.52 -19.57 17.53
CA LYS A 192 54.22 -20.20 17.81
C LYS A 192 53.16 -19.18 18.25
N THR A 193 53.51 -18.26 19.13
CA THR A 193 52.58 -17.21 19.60
C THR A 193 52.20 -16.25 18.47
N VAL A 194 53.17 -15.85 17.64
CA VAL A 194 52.93 -15.04 16.44
C VAL A 194 52.01 -15.76 15.43
N SER A 195 52.18 -17.08 15.26
CA SER A 195 51.29 -17.86 14.39
C SER A 195 49.85 -17.92 14.91
N GLN A 196 49.65 -18.08 16.23
CA GLN A 196 48.33 -18.04 16.84
C GLN A 196 47.67 -16.66 16.68
N PHE A 197 48.43 -15.57 16.80
CA PHE A 197 47.92 -14.21 16.58
C PHE A 197 47.52 -13.97 15.12
N ARG A 198 48.33 -14.42 14.17
CA ARG A 198 47.95 -14.37 12.75
C ARG A 198 46.65 -15.11 12.52
N ASN A 199 46.52 -16.33 13.03
CA ASN A 199 45.30 -17.13 12.84
C ASN A 199 44.06 -16.45 13.45
N ALA A 200 44.16 -15.97 14.69
CA ALA A 200 43.05 -15.25 15.34
C ALA A 200 42.67 -13.98 14.56
N TYR A 201 43.66 -13.19 14.14
CA TYR A 201 43.45 -11.98 13.34
C TYR A 201 42.77 -12.27 11.99
N TYR A 202 43.25 -13.27 11.24
CA TYR A 202 42.67 -13.64 9.97
C TYR A 202 41.27 -14.21 10.14
N SER A 203 41.02 -15.02 11.18
CA SER A 203 39.69 -15.53 11.49
C SER A 203 38.71 -14.39 11.79
N SER A 204 39.10 -13.42 12.62
CA SER A 204 38.27 -12.24 12.89
C SER A 204 38.07 -11.37 11.65
N SER A 205 39.09 -11.20 10.81
CA SER A 205 38.97 -10.49 9.54
C SER A 205 37.96 -11.16 8.60
N GLU A 206 38.00 -12.49 8.50
CA GLU A 206 37.08 -13.28 7.67
C GLU A 206 35.65 -13.20 8.20
N ARG A 207 35.46 -13.29 9.53
CA ARG A 207 34.14 -13.14 10.17
C ARG A 207 33.55 -11.77 9.95
N ILE A 208 34.34 -10.70 10.12
CA ILE A 208 33.87 -9.34 9.87
C ILE A 208 33.45 -9.19 8.41
N ALA A 209 34.30 -9.61 7.47
CA ALA A 209 33.98 -9.56 6.05
C ALA A 209 32.72 -10.38 5.71
N SER A 210 32.54 -11.56 6.31
CA SER A 210 31.38 -12.40 6.08
C SER A 210 30.09 -11.77 6.60
N PHE A 211 30.10 -11.07 7.75
CA PHE A 211 28.93 -10.34 8.24
C PHE A 211 28.45 -9.28 7.24
N PHE A 212 29.37 -8.54 6.60
CA PHE A 212 29.03 -7.54 5.59
C PHE A 212 28.56 -8.14 4.25
N LEU A 213 29.08 -9.30 3.87
CA LEU A 213 28.63 -10.01 2.65
C LEU A 213 27.25 -10.64 2.83
N GLN A 214 27.04 -11.38 3.93
CA GLN A 214 25.76 -12.04 4.24
C GLN A 214 24.64 -11.01 4.45
N SER A 215 24.97 -9.83 4.96
CA SER A 215 24.00 -8.78 5.21
C SER A 215 23.31 -8.22 3.97
N GLY A 216 23.81 -8.52 2.76
CA GLY A 216 23.17 -8.13 1.49
C GLY A 216 22.28 -9.22 0.87
N CYS A 217 22.21 -10.43 1.44
CA CYS A 217 21.47 -11.57 0.87
C CYS A 217 20.55 -12.20 1.95
N ASP A 218 19.29 -11.75 1.98
CA ASP A 218 18.10 -12.20 2.77
C ASP A 218 18.16 -13.30 3.88
N GLU A 219 17.62 -12.87 5.03
CA GLU A 219 16.72 -13.48 6.04
C GLU A 219 16.89 -14.89 6.67
N ASN A 220 17.81 -15.75 6.28
CA ASN A 220 18.04 -17.01 7.02
C ASN A 220 19.29 -16.96 7.90
N ASP A 221 19.26 -16.08 8.90
CA ASP A 221 20.38 -15.89 9.81
C ASP A 221 20.30 -16.88 10.99
N ASN A 222 20.58 -18.15 10.69
CA ASN A 222 20.76 -19.20 11.71
C ASN A 222 22.12 -19.88 11.57
N THR A 223 23.16 -19.09 11.29
CA THR A 223 24.54 -19.60 11.27
C THR A 223 25.26 -19.17 12.53
N MET A 224 24.95 -19.83 13.65
CA MET A 224 25.86 -19.87 14.79
C MET A 224 27.11 -20.65 14.38
N LEU A 225 28.15 -19.94 13.93
CA LEU A 225 29.47 -20.52 13.76
C LEU A 225 30.25 -20.42 15.08
N PHE A 226 30.79 -21.57 15.44
CA PHE A 226 31.40 -21.94 16.71
C PHE A 226 32.64 -21.11 17.04
N CYS A 227 32.81 -20.81 18.32
CA CYS A 227 34.05 -20.30 18.89
C CYS A 227 35.11 -21.41 18.95
N ASP A 228 36.28 -21.13 18.39
CA ASP A 228 37.51 -21.89 18.64
C ASP A 228 38.04 -21.63 20.07
N PRO A 229 38.80 -22.58 20.65
CA PRO A 229 39.25 -22.54 22.04
C PRO A 229 40.16 -21.34 22.37
N PRO A 230 40.19 -20.90 23.65
CA PRO A 230 40.89 -19.70 24.07
C PRO A 230 42.40 -19.84 23.88
N ALA A 231 43.01 -18.83 23.26
CA ALA A 231 44.46 -18.71 23.18
C ALA A 231 44.94 -17.94 24.41
N GLU A 232 46.19 -18.15 24.83
CA GLU A 232 46.79 -17.63 26.06
C GLU A 232 46.96 -16.08 26.10
N ASN A 233 46.36 -15.34 25.16
CA ASN A 233 46.45 -13.88 25.09
C ASN A 233 45.07 -13.23 25.11
N GLU A 234 44.52 -13.12 26.33
CA GLU A 234 43.17 -12.62 26.59
C GLU A 234 42.94 -11.20 26.03
N GLU A 235 43.92 -10.29 26.08
CA GLU A 235 43.72 -8.88 25.66
C GLU A 235 43.45 -8.74 24.15
N LEU A 236 44.20 -9.45 23.30
CA LEU A 236 43.99 -9.39 21.85
C LEU A 236 42.68 -10.06 21.45
N GLN A 237 42.38 -11.23 22.03
CA GLN A 237 41.13 -11.93 21.78
C GLN A 237 39.93 -11.10 22.23
N GLU A 238 40.00 -10.44 23.38
CA GLU A 238 38.97 -9.53 23.88
C GLU A 238 38.77 -8.35 22.92
N ARG A 239 39.86 -7.72 22.44
CA ARG A 239 39.76 -6.61 21.48
C ARG A 239 39.17 -7.03 20.13
N LEU A 240 39.59 -8.17 19.58
CA LEU A 240 39.03 -8.68 18.33
C LEU A 240 37.55 -9.04 18.49
N SER A 241 37.19 -9.68 19.60
CA SER A 241 35.80 -10.03 19.91
C SER A 241 34.92 -8.79 20.11
N SER A 242 35.45 -7.76 20.78
CA SER A 242 34.79 -6.46 20.93
C SER A 242 34.55 -5.81 19.56
N LEU A 243 35.55 -5.84 18.68
CA LEU A 243 35.42 -5.28 17.33
C LEU A 243 34.40 -6.04 16.48
N GLU A 244 34.36 -7.38 16.57
CA GLU A 244 33.35 -8.22 15.91
C GLU A 244 31.93 -7.88 16.40
N TRP A 245 31.76 -7.72 17.71
CA TRP A 245 30.46 -7.35 18.30
C TRP A 245 30.02 -5.95 17.88
N GLU A 246 30.94 -4.98 17.89
CA GLU A 246 30.69 -3.62 17.39
C GLU A 246 30.28 -3.64 15.91
N ALA A 247 30.94 -4.44 15.07
CA ALA A 247 30.60 -4.57 13.66
C ALA A 247 29.19 -5.13 13.46
N LYS A 248 28.84 -6.22 14.16
CA LYS A 248 27.49 -6.80 14.12
C LYS A 248 26.43 -5.80 14.54
N ARG A 249 26.67 -5.08 15.65
CA ARG A 249 25.74 -4.07 16.15
C ARG A 249 25.56 -2.94 15.14
N ALA A 250 26.64 -2.41 14.58
CA ALA A 250 26.58 -1.33 13.61
C ALA A 250 25.86 -1.76 12.31
N ILE A 251 26.06 -3.00 11.85
CA ILE A 251 25.30 -3.57 10.73
C ILE A 251 23.81 -3.63 11.06
N ALA A 252 23.44 -4.13 12.24
CA ALA A 252 22.05 -4.23 12.66
C ALA A 252 21.39 -2.84 12.77
N GLU A 253 22.10 -1.84 13.30
CA GLU A 253 21.62 -0.45 13.37
C GLU A 253 21.38 0.16 11.98
N VAL A 254 22.27 -0.09 11.02
CA VAL A 254 22.07 0.34 9.63
C VAL A 254 20.85 -0.35 9.03
N LYS A 255 20.74 -1.68 9.13
CA LYS A 255 19.58 -2.42 8.61
C LYS A 255 18.26 -1.92 9.19
N GLN A 256 18.18 -1.82 10.51
CA GLN A 256 17.00 -1.31 11.21
C GLN A 256 16.63 0.10 10.74
N SER A 257 17.62 0.98 10.61
CA SER A 257 17.40 2.35 10.12
C SER A 257 16.79 2.36 8.71
N TYR A 258 17.24 1.48 7.80
CA TYR A 258 16.66 1.38 6.45
C TYR A 258 15.29 0.69 6.43
N GLU A 259 15.04 -0.29 7.28
CA GLU A 259 13.72 -0.88 7.46
C GLU A 259 12.71 0.14 7.96
N ASP A 260 13.09 0.95 8.95
CA ASP A 260 12.25 2.01 9.49
C ASP A 260 11.98 3.07 8.42
N LYS A 261 12.99 3.43 7.62
CA LYS A 261 12.82 4.33 6.46
C LYS A 261 11.84 3.74 5.44
N ALA A 262 11.91 2.45 5.16
CA ALA A 262 10.99 1.78 4.24
C ALA A 262 9.55 1.71 4.79
N ARG A 263 9.40 1.51 6.11
CA ARG A 263 8.11 1.45 6.83
C ARG A 263 7.50 2.81 7.12
N SER A 264 8.25 3.91 6.94
CA SER A 264 7.78 5.30 7.04
C SER A 264 6.84 5.65 5.89
N VAL A 265 5.65 5.04 5.94
CA VAL A 265 4.61 5.08 4.93
C VAL A 265 3.34 5.68 5.53
N ASP A 266 2.87 6.75 4.92
CA ASP A 266 1.65 7.45 5.30
C ASP A 266 0.54 7.27 4.26
N GLU A 267 -0.72 7.35 4.72
CA GLU A 267 -1.88 7.36 3.84
C GLU A 267 -2.04 8.74 3.18
N TYR A 268 -2.12 8.75 1.85
CA TYR A 268 -2.43 9.91 1.03
C TYR A 268 -3.82 9.74 0.42
N LEU A 269 -4.78 10.53 0.90
CA LEU A 269 -6.17 10.47 0.44
C LEU A 269 -6.35 11.36 -0.80
N ILE A 270 -6.77 10.76 -1.90
CA ILE A 270 -7.04 11.45 -3.16
C ILE A 270 -8.55 11.63 -3.28
N HIS A 271 -8.99 12.88 -3.24
CA HIS A 271 -10.39 13.24 -3.47
C HIS A 271 -10.63 13.50 -4.96
N PRO A 272 -11.80 13.09 -5.50
CA PRO A 272 -12.15 13.37 -6.88
C PRO A 272 -12.40 14.87 -7.09
N ASN A 273 -12.03 15.41 -8.26
CA ASN A 273 -12.49 16.74 -8.65
C ASN A 273 -13.85 16.66 -9.34
N LEU A 274 -14.59 17.77 -9.34
CA LEU A 274 -15.88 17.86 -10.03
C LEU A 274 -15.80 17.46 -11.51
N LYS A 275 -14.73 17.88 -12.21
CA LYS A 275 -14.53 17.61 -13.64
C LYS A 275 -14.28 16.14 -13.97
N ASP A 276 -13.84 15.37 -12.98
CA ASP A 276 -13.40 13.97 -13.11
C ASP A 276 -14.57 12.99 -12.87
N ILE A 277 -15.72 13.51 -12.41
CA ILE A 277 -16.92 12.73 -12.10
C ILE A 277 -17.87 12.75 -13.29
N HIS A 278 -18.20 11.57 -13.80
CA HIS A 278 -19.05 11.39 -14.96
C HIS A 278 -20.22 10.46 -14.64
N PHE A 279 -21.44 11.01 -14.63
CA PHE A 279 -22.66 10.22 -14.55
C PHE A 279 -22.88 9.49 -15.88
N VAL A 280 -22.81 8.17 -15.84
CA VAL A 280 -23.03 7.30 -17.01
C VAL A 280 -24.52 7.00 -17.15
N ARG A 281 -25.20 6.74 -16.03
CA ARG A 281 -26.62 6.42 -16.01
C ARG A 281 -27.28 6.80 -14.70
N THR A 282 -28.47 7.36 -14.79
CA THR A 282 -29.39 7.55 -13.68
C THR A 282 -30.78 7.10 -14.07
N CYS A 283 -31.41 6.31 -13.20
CA CYS A 283 -32.70 5.69 -13.49
C CYS A 283 -33.36 5.14 -12.23
N ILE A 284 -34.59 4.65 -12.36
CA ILE A 284 -35.24 3.85 -11.32
C ILE A 284 -34.84 2.39 -11.50
N LEU A 285 -34.24 1.81 -10.47
CA LEU A 285 -33.96 0.40 -10.37
C LEU A 285 -35.01 -0.27 -9.50
N TRP A 286 -35.68 -1.26 -10.06
CA TRP A 286 -36.58 -2.13 -9.34
C TRP A 286 -35.78 -3.29 -8.75
N MET A 287 -35.72 -3.33 -7.41
CA MET A 287 -35.05 -4.40 -6.66
C MET A 287 -36.08 -5.21 -5.87
N PRO A 288 -35.90 -6.53 -5.76
CA PRO A 288 -36.81 -7.38 -5.00
C PRO A 288 -36.69 -7.08 -3.51
N ALA A 289 -37.81 -7.02 -2.79
CA ALA A 289 -37.86 -6.63 -1.38
C ALA A 289 -37.04 -7.53 -0.42
N GLN A 290 -36.68 -8.74 -0.86
CA GLN A 290 -35.85 -9.69 -0.11
C GLN A 290 -34.35 -9.54 -0.39
N ALA A 291 -33.97 -8.79 -1.42
CA ALA A 291 -32.57 -8.44 -1.69
C ALA A 291 -32.20 -7.08 -1.10
N ALA A 292 -33.14 -6.42 -0.41
CA ALA A 292 -32.94 -5.26 0.44
C ALA A 292 -33.03 -5.70 1.91
#